data_AF-A0A6A2XZD5-F1
#
_entry.id   AF-A0A6A2XZD5-F1
#
_cell.length_a   1.000
_cell.length_b   1.000
_cell.length_c   1.000
_cell.angle_alpha   90.00
_cell.angle_beta   90.00
_cell.angle_gamma   90.00
#
_symmetry.space_group_name_H-M   'P 1'
#
loop_
_entity.id
_entity.type
_entity.pdbx_description
1 polymer ?
#
loop_
_entity_poly.entity_id
_entity_poly.type
_entity_poly.pdbx_seq_one_letter_code
_entity_poly.pdbx_strand_id
1 'polypeptide(L)'
;MQNNNHSSHQSAKKKVLPKRIIIVRHGESEGNLDTSAYSKTPDYKISLTEEGRAQARLAGSHLRDLISGNGSRPDWRVYFYVSPYERTRSTLREIGKSFSKKRVIGVREECRIREQDFGNFQVEERMKVIKETREKVREHLFNCFLDHVMSIDFFDICVFFESPRREMLIEDKEISSDFLESLWRDIDLNRLHKDPCRDLNLMIISHGLASRVFLMKWFKWTVEQFEFLNNPENCECRVMELGQGGEYSLAMNHTDEEMLEWGLSPDMIQDQKWRITGKKTDWNDHCTWYLRSFFDELDSEDDVESN
;
A
#
# COMPACT_ATOMS: atom_id res chain seq x y z
N MET A 1 57.23 12.26 -18.48
CA MET A 1 56.24 11.58 -19.35
C MET A 1 55.09 11.13 -18.47
N GLN A 2 53.87 11.24 -18.98
CA GLN A 2 52.61 11.50 -18.26
C GLN A 2 52.18 10.43 -17.24
N ASN A 3 51.74 10.92 -16.07
CA ASN A 3 50.82 10.24 -15.15
C ASN A 3 49.43 10.15 -15.79
N ASN A 4 48.89 8.95 -15.97
CA ASN A 4 47.47 8.75 -16.27
C ASN A 4 46.78 8.07 -15.09
N ASN A 5 46.34 8.90 -14.14
CA ASN A 5 45.27 8.54 -13.20
C ASN A 5 43.94 8.59 -13.94
N HIS A 6 43.40 7.44 -14.33
CA HIS A 6 41.98 7.35 -14.66
C HIS A 6 41.17 7.21 -13.37
N SER A 7 40.81 8.34 -12.77
CA SER A 7 39.77 8.41 -11.74
C SER A 7 38.40 8.28 -12.39
N SER A 8 37.85 7.07 -12.38
CA SER A 8 36.43 6.83 -12.69
C SER A 8 35.57 7.29 -11.51
N HIS A 9 35.40 8.60 -11.33
CA HIS A 9 34.34 9.13 -10.48
C HIS A 9 33.01 9.07 -11.24
N GLN A 10 32.34 7.92 -11.20
CA GLN A 10 30.89 7.89 -11.36
C GLN A 10 30.29 8.60 -10.14
N SER A 11 29.91 9.86 -10.31
CA SER A 11 29.03 10.58 -9.40
C SER A 11 27.77 9.73 -9.21
N ALA A 12 27.62 9.11 -8.03
CA ALA A 12 26.39 8.46 -7.64
C ALA A 12 25.28 9.54 -7.64
N LYS A 13 24.42 9.53 -8.65
CA LYS A 13 23.26 10.44 -8.71
C LYS A 13 22.46 10.22 -7.44
N LYS A 14 22.32 11.28 -6.64
CA LYS A 14 21.53 11.26 -5.40
C LYS A 14 20.10 10.86 -5.76
N LYS A 15 19.65 9.70 -5.27
CA LYS A 15 18.30 9.15 -5.52
C LYS A 15 17.26 10.13 -4.96
N VAL A 16 16.42 10.68 -5.84
CA VAL A 16 15.36 11.61 -5.46
C VAL A 16 14.08 10.81 -5.27
N LEU A 17 13.64 10.70 -4.02
CA LEU A 17 12.41 9.99 -3.68
C LEU A 17 11.20 10.93 -3.79
N PRO A 18 10.03 10.42 -4.20
CA PRO A 18 8.79 11.18 -4.10
C PRO A 18 8.57 11.69 -2.69
N LYS A 19 8.08 12.92 -2.55
CA LYS A 19 7.72 13.45 -1.24
C LYS A 19 6.62 12.64 -0.59
N ARG A 20 5.62 12.23 -1.39
CA ARG A 20 4.47 11.46 -0.92
C ARG A 20 4.11 10.32 -1.85
N ILE A 21 3.61 9.26 -1.25
CA ILE A 21 2.89 8.17 -1.89
C ILE A 21 1.52 8.12 -1.22
N ILE A 22 0.46 8.35 -1.99
CA ILE A 22 -0.90 8.48 -1.49
C ILE A 22 -1.71 7.32 -2.06
N ILE A 23 -2.26 6.50 -1.18
CA ILE A 23 -3.11 5.37 -1.57
C ILE A 23 -4.55 5.78 -1.34
N VAL A 24 -5.41 5.56 -2.34
CA VAL A 24 -6.82 5.97 -2.30
C VAL A 24 -7.69 4.78 -2.67
N ARG A 25 -8.63 4.40 -1.80
CA ARG A 25 -9.67 3.42 -2.15
C ARG A 25 -10.70 4.08 -3.08
N HIS A 26 -11.23 3.32 -4.03
CA HIS A 26 -12.35 3.80 -4.84
C HIS A 26 -13.56 4.25 -4.00
N GLY A 27 -14.35 5.15 -4.56
CA GLY A 27 -15.61 5.60 -3.95
C GLY A 27 -16.67 4.51 -3.93
N GLU A 28 -17.79 4.77 -3.29
CA GLU A 28 -18.90 3.82 -3.24
C GLU A 28 -19.32 3.34 -4.64
N SER A 29 -19.43 2.02 -4.80
CA SER A 29 -19.83 1.38 -6.05
C SER A 29 -21.16 0.66 -5.90
N GLU A 30 -21.82 0.37 -7.02
CA GLU A 30 -23.08 -0.38 -7.03
C GLU A 30 -22.93 -1.73 -6.31
N GLY A 31 -21.74 -2.36 -6.40
CA GLY A 31 -21.42 -3.60 -5.70
C GLY A 31 -21.18 -3.44 -4.19
N ASN A 32 -21.02 -2.21 -3.67
CA ASN A 32 -21.01 -1.92 -2.24
C ASN A 32 -22.42 -1.82 -1.67
N LEU A 33 -23.35 -1.22 -2.44
CA LEU A 33 -24.76 -1.10 -2.05
C LEU A 33 -25.51 -2.43 -2.19
N ASP A 34 -25.31 -3.12 -3.31
CA ASP A 34 -25.99 -4.37 -3.61
C ASP A 34 -25.01 -5.39 -4.19
N THR A 35 -24.71 -6.41 -3.39
CA THR A 35 -23.87 -7.54 -3.83
C THR A 35 -24.46 -8.31 -5.02
N SER A 36 -25.77 -8.20 -5.30
CA SER A 36 -26.39 -8.78 -6.48
C SER A 36 -25.85 -8.18 -7.78
N ALA A 37 -25.25 -6.97 -7.74
CA ALA A 37 -24.66 -6.32 -8.90
C ALA A 37 -23.60 -7.21 -9.59
N TYR A 38 -22.83 -7.99 -8.81
CA TYR A 38 -21.81 -8.92 -9.32
C TYR A 38 -22.39 -10.11 -10.11
N SER A 39 -23.69 -10.40 -9.98
CA SER A 39 -24.36 -11.43 -10.79
C SER A 39 -24.72 -10.94 -12.20
N LYS A 40 -24.93 -9.63 -12.37
CA LYS A 40 -25.41 -9.02 -13.61
C LYS A 40 -24.29 -8.33 -14.38
N THR A 41 -23.31 -7.79 -13.67
CA THR A 41 -22.22 -7.00 -14.22
C THR A 41 -20.90 -7.61 -13.81
N PRO A 42 -19.96 -7.86 -14.75
CA PRO A 42 -18.61 -8.30 -14.41
C PRO A 42 -17.93 -7.32 -13.45
N ASP A 43 -17.18 -7.83 -12.47
CA ASP A 43 -16.61 -7.02 -11.38
C ASP A 43 -15.83 -5.79 -11.89
N TYR A 44 -14.95 -5.98 -12.88
CA TYR A 44 -14.16 -4.89 -13.46
C TYR A 44 -15.01 -3.77 -14.13
N LYS A 45 -16.29 -4.03 -14.44
CA LYS A 45 -17.24 -3.06 -15.03
C LYS A 45 -18.18 -2.42 -14.01
N ILE A 46 -18.15 -2.85 -12.75
CA ILE A 46 -18.99 -2.26 -11.70
C ILE A 46 -18.67 -0.77 -11.59
N SER A 47 -19.72 0.04 -11.71
CA SER A 47 -19.63 1.50 -11.73
C SER A 47 -19.75 2.10 -10.33
N LEU A 48 -19.30 3.35 -10.19
CA LEU A 48 -19.58 4.14 -8.98
C LEU A 48 -21.03 4.59 -8.93
N THR A 49 -21.56 4.67 -7.71
CA THR A 49 -22.82 5.36 -7.41
C THR A 49 -22.64 6.88 -7.59
N GLU A 50 -23.73 7.66 -7.56
CA GLU A 50 -23.57 9.12 -7.53
C GLU A 50 -22.90 9.60 -6.24
N GLU A 51 -23.19 8.93 -5.12
CA GLU A 51 -22.53 9.20 -3.84
C GLU A 51 -21.02 8.90 -3.93
N GLY A 52 -20.63 7.76 -4.50
CA GLY A 52 -19.22 7.44 -4.73
C GLY A 52 -18.49 8.43 -5.63
N ARG A 53 -19.20 9.06 -6.58
CA ARG A 53 -18.65 10.18 -7.37
C ARG A 53 -18.49 11.44 -6.51
N ALA A 54 -19.46 11.75 -5.65
CA ALA A 54 -19.38 12.89 -4.73
C ALA A 54 -18.23 12.75 -3.72
N GLN A 55 -18.10 11.56 -3.11
CA GLN A 55 -16.98 11.18 -2.24
C GLN A 55 -15.63 11.43 -2.94
N ALA A 56 -15.49 10.98 -4.19
CA ALA A 56 -14.25 11.15 -4.95
C ALA A 56 -13.95 12.63 -5.28
N ARG A 57 -14.96 13.46 -5.54
CA ARG A 57 -14.77 14.91 -5.72
C ARG A 57 -14.30 15.60 -4.44
N LEU A 58 -14.87 15.21 -3.31
CA LEU A 58 -14.46 15.73 -2.00
C LEU A 58 -13.02 15.33 -1.67
N ALA A 59 -12.70 14.04 -1.80
CA ALA A 59 -11.35 13.52 -1.61
C ALA A 59 -10.33 14.22 -2.53
N GLY A 60 -10.66 14.44 -3.81
CA GLY A 60 -9.79 15.17 -4.73
C GLY A 60 -9.48 16.61 -4.28
N SER A 61 -10.44 17.29 -3.67
CA SER A 61 -10.26 18.64 -3.12
C SER A 61 -9.33 18.62 -1.91
N HIS A 62 -9.56 17.72 -0.94
CA HIS A 62 -8.68 17.56 0.22
C HIS A 62 -7.25 17.19 -0.17
N LEU A 63 -7.09 16.27 -1.12
CA LEU A 63 -5.77 15.83 -1.62
C LEU A 63 -5.01 16.97 -2.32
N ARG A 64 -5.71 17.80 -3.08
CA ARG A 64 -5.11 19.00 -3.69
C ARG A 64 -4.61 19.97 -2.62
N ASP A 65 -5.39 20.18 -1.57
CA ASP A 65 -5.05 21.11 -0.49
C ASP A 65 -3.87 20.58 0.33
N LEU A 66 -3.85 19.28 0.64
CA LEU A 66 -2.72 18.57 1.25
C LEU A 66 -1.43 18.72 0.44
N ILE A 67 -1.48 18.44 -0.86
CA ILE A 67 -0.30 18.47 -1.74
C ILE A 67 0.22 19.91 -1.91
N SER A 68 -0.69 20.87 -2.06
CA SER A 68 -0.34 22.28 -2.23
C SER A 68 0.01 23.00 -0.91
N GLY A 69 -0.17 22.36 0.24
CA GLY A 69 -0.02 23.01 1.55
C GLY A 69 -0.96 24.20 1.68
N ASN A 70 -2.23 24.03 1.31
CA ASN A 70 -3.24 25.09 1.22
C ASN A 70 -2.79 26.27 0.33
N GLY A 71 -2.10 25.97 -0.78
CA GLY A 71 -1.56 26.96 -1.71
C GLY A 71 -0.19 27.53 -1.34
N SER A 72 0.36 27.21 -0.17
CA SER A 72 1.66 27.70 0.31
C SER A 72 2.85 27.07 -0.44
N ARG A 73 2.65 25.93 -1.11
CA ARG A 73 3.66 25.23 -1.90
C ARG A 73 3.29 25.35 -3.38
N PRO A 74 3.95 26.23 -4.14
CA PRO A 74 3.62 26.43 -5.54
C PRO A 74 4.31 25.42 -6.46
N ASP A 75 5.22 24.58 -5.97
CA ASP A 75 6.05 23.74 -6.83
C ASP A 75 5.89 22.23 -6.55
N TRP A 76 4.70 21.72 -6.82
CA TRP A 76 4.38 20.30 -6.73
C TRP A 76 3.90 19.75 -8.06
N ARG A 77 4.08 18.44 -8.23
CA ARG A 77 3.59 17.64 -9.34
C ARG A 77 3.00 16.33 -8.83
N VAL A 78 2.04 15.80 -9.58
CA VAL A 78 1.37 14.54 -9.26
C VAL A 78 1.41 13.57 -10.44
N TYR A 79 1.65 12.30 -10.15
CA TYR A 79 1.51 11.19 -11.10
C TYR A 79 0.52 10.18 -10.55
N PHE A 80 -0.38 9.68 -11.40
CA PHE A 80 -1.42 8.75 -10.99
C PHE A 80 -1.16 7.33 -11.50
N TYR A 81 -1.26 6.36 -10.60
CA TYR A 81 -1.49 4.95 -10.90
C TYR A 81 -2.95 4.62 -10.59
N VAL A 82 -3.60 3.84 -11.44
CA VAL A 82 -5.00 3.46 -11.23
C VAL A 82 -5.23 2.02 -11.65
N SER A 83 -6.02 1.27 -10.87
CA SER A 83 -6.43 -0.07 -11.31
C SER A 83 -7.33 0.03 -12.56
N PRO A 84 -7.36 -1.01 -13.41
CA PRO A 84 -8.15 -1.00 -14.65
C PRO A 84 -9.67 -1.06 -14.43
N TYR A 85 -10.15 -1.14 -13.18
CA TYR A 85 -11.56 -1.34 -12.86
C TYR A 85 -12.33 -0.04 -13.03
N GLU A 86 -13.57 -0.12 -13.54
CA GLU A 86 -14.32 1.09 -13.86
C GLU A 86 -14.58 1.96 -12.62
N ARG A 87 -14.84 1.36 -11.46
CA ARG A 87 -14.93 2.10 -10.19
C ARG A 87 -13.68 2.91 -9.86
N THR A 88 -12.48 2.34 -9.99
CA THR A 88 -11.21 3.05 -9.73
C THR A 88 -10.95 4.13 -10.77
N ARG A 89 -11.24 3.86 -12.05
CA ARG A 89 -11.09 4.83 -13.14
C ARG A 89 -12.06 5.99 -12.99
N SER A 90 -13.30 5.73 -12.60
CA SER A 90 -14.29 6.77 -12.32
C SER A 90 -13.90 7.59 -11.09
N THR A 91 -13.34 6.97 -10.04
CA THR A 91 -12.79 7.71 -8.88
C THR A 91 -11.66 8.64 -9.32
N LEU A 92 -10.73 8.18 -10.16
CA LEU A 92 -9.68 9.02 -10.73
C LEU A 92 -10.25 10.18 -11.55
N ARG A 93 -11.28 9.94 -12.37
CA ARG A 93 -11.92 11.00 -13.17
C ARG A 93 -12.48 12.11 -12.29
N GLU A 94 -13.09 11.77 -11.16
CA GLU A 94 -13.64 12.74 -10.22
C GLU A 94 -12.55 13.45 -9.41
N ILE A 95 -11.58 12.71 -8.85
CA ILE A 95 -10.42 13.28 -8.14
C ILE A 95 -9.64 14.23 -9.05
N GLY A 96 -9.41 13.82 -10.29
CA GLY A 96 -8.63 14.54 -11.29
C GLY A 96 -9.19 15.93 -11.62
N LYS A 97 -10.49 16.18 -11.39
CA LYS A 97 -11.11 17.51 -11.60
C LYS A 97 -10.53 18.57 -10.67
N SER A 98 -10.00 18.19 -9.51
CA SER A 98 -9.36 19.11 -8.57
C SER A 98 -7.93 19.49 -9.00
N PHE A 99 -7.35 18.83 -10.00
CA PHE A 99 -5.98 19.03 -10.43
C PHE A 99 -5.90 19.70 -11.81
N SER A 100 -5.14 20.80 -11.90
CA SER A 100 -4.87 21.41 -13.21
C SER A 100 -3.93 20.55 -14.06
N LYS A 101 -4.17 20.49 -15.37
CA LYS A 101 -3.35 19.71 -16.33
C LYS A 101 -1.85 20.04 -16.27
N LYS A 102 -1.48 21.27 -15.88
CA LYS A 102 -0.08 21.70 -15.72
C LYS A 102 0.63 20.99 -14.57
N ARG A 103 -0.10 20.55 -13.54
CA ARG A 103 0.43 19.88 -12.34
C ARG A 103 0.52 18.36 -12.51
N VAL A 104 -0.32 17.79 -13.36
CA VAL A 104 -0.32 16.35 -13.63
C VAL A 104 0.85 15.99 -14.55
N ILE A 105 1.67 15.02 -14.16
CA ILE A 105 2.76 14.49 -14.98
C ILE A 105 2.21 13.48 -15.98
N GLY A 106 1.32 12.60 -15.52
CA GLY A 106 0.71 11.56 -16.31
C GLY A 106 -0.17 10.65 -15.46
N VAL A 107 -0.79 9.69 -16.15
CA VAL A 107 -1.61 8.63 -15.59
C VAL A 107 -1.16 7.32 -16.20
N ARG A 108 -1.10 6.25 -15.41
CA ARG A 108 -0.87 4.89 -15.88
C ARG A 108 -1.88 3.94 -15.25
N GLU A 109 -2.53 3.17 -16.11
CA GLU A 109 -3.32 2.02 -15.67
C GLU A 109 -2.37 0.88 -15.29
N GLU A 110 -2.63 0.23 -14.17
CA GLU A 110 -1.79 -0.82 -13.61
C GLU A 110 -2.66 -2.02 -13.19
N CYS A 111 -2.57 -3.12 -13.93
CA CYS A 111 -3.39 -4.32 -13.71
C CYS A 111 -3.04 -5.05 -12.42
N ARG A 112 -1.88 -4.71 -11.85
CA ARG A 112 -1.29 -5.28 -10.65
C ARG A 112 -1.73 -4.63 -9.34
N ILE A 113 -2.65 -3.67 -9.42
CA ILE A 113 -3.30 -3.06 -8.25
C ILE A 113 -4.82 -3.27 -8.31
N ARG A 114 -5.26 -4.37 -8.94
CA ARG A 114 -6.67 -4.76 -9.02
C ARG A 114 -7.17 -5.35 -7.69
N GLU A 115 -8.49 -5.42 -7.55
CA GLU A 115 -9.12 -6.13 -6.43
C GLU A 115 -8.94 -7.64 -6.62
N GLN A 116 -9.01 -8.40 -5.53
CA GLN A 116 -9.04 -9.86 -5.61
C GLN A 116 -10.26 -10.31 -6.46
N ASP A 117 -9.97 -11.01 -7.56
CA ASP A 117 -10.99 -11.59 -8.42
C ASP A 117 -11.48 -12.90 -7.83
N PHE A 118 -12.76 -13.02 -7.52
CA PHE A 118 -13.32 -14.26 -6.98
C PHE A 118 -13.40 -15.39 -8.01
N GLY A 119 -12.94 -15.21 -9.25
CA GLY A 119 -13.23 -16.13 -10.34
C GLY A 119 -14.71 -16.13 -10.71
N ASN A 120 -15.12 -17.04 -11.59
CA ASN A 120 -16.42 -17.03 -12.26
C ASN A 120 -17.60 -17.51 -11.37
N PHE A 121 -17.72 -17.03 -10.13
CA PHE A 121 -18.86 -17.35 -9.26
C PHE A 121 -20.02 -16.39 -9.51
N GLN A 122 -20.74 -16.62 -10.61
CA GLN A 122 -22.02 -15.93 -10.90
C GLN A 122 -23.19 -16.42 -10.03
N VAL A 123 -22.92 -17.08 -8.89
CA VAL A 123 -23.95 -17.67 -8.02
C VAL A 123 -23.95 -16.95 -6.67
N GLU A 124 -24.94 -16.08 -6.48
CA GLU A 124 -25.11 -15.22 -5.29
C GLU A 124 -25.10 -16.00 -3.97
N GLU A 125 -25.72 -17.18 -3.94
CA GLU A 125 -25.77 -18.06 -2.76
C GLU A 125 -24.38 -18.56 -2.36
N ARG A 126 -23.51 -18.86 -3.33
CA ARG A 126 -22.12 -19.28 -3.04
C ARG A 126 -21.28 -18.13 -2.55
N MET A 127 -21.49 -16.91 -3.05
CA MET A 127 -20.78 -15.71 -2.57
C MET A 127 -21.17 -15.37 -1.13
N LYS A 128 -22.46 -15.42 -0.77
CA LYS A 128 -22.91 -15.20 0.63
C LYS A 128 -22.34 -16.26 1.57
N VAL A 129 -22.42 -17.54 1.19
CA VAL A 129 -21.87 -18.64 2.00
C VAL A 129 -20.35 -18.51 2.16
N ILE A 130 -19.60 -18.17 1.10
CA ILE A 130 -18.14 -17.98 1.22
C ILE A 130 -17.83 -16.79 2.15
N LYS A 131 -18.57 -15.69 2.05
CA LYS A 131 -18.36 -14.51 2.88
C LYS A 131 -18.68 -14.77 4.36
N GLU A 132 -19.81 -15.41 4.66
CA GLU A 132 -20.19 -15.82 6.02
C GLU A 132 -19.29 -16.93 6.58
N THR A 133 -18.83 -17.84 5.73
CA THR A 133 -17.86 -18.88 6.11
C THR A 133 -16.51 -18.25 6.41
N ARG A 134 -16.07 -17.21 5.69
CA ARG A 134 -14.82 -16.48 6.01
C ARG A 134 -14.87 -15.83 7.38
N GLU A 135 -15.97 -15.17 7.74
CA GLU A 135 -16.12 -14.56 9.08
C GLU A 135 -16.04 -15.61 10.19
N LYS A 136 -16.71 -16.76 10.01
CA LYS A 136 -16.73 -17.87 11.00
C LYS A 136 -15.45 -18.71 11.02
N VAL A 137 -14.80 -18.93 9.87
CA VAL A 137 -13.55 -19.69 9.74
C VAL A 137 -12.38 -18.88 10.26
N ARG A 138 -12.39 -17.55 10.08
CA ARG A 138 -11.46 -16.62 10.74
C ARG A 138 -11.52 -16.76 12.26
N GLU A 139 -12.72 -16.87 12.84
CA GLU A 139 -12.90 -17.10 14.29
C GLU A 139 -12.52 -18.53 14.75
N HIS A 140 -12.77 -19.56 13.93
CA HIS A 140 -12.57 -20.97 14.34
C HIS A 140 -11.12 -21.45 14.20
N LEU A 141 -10.39 -21.06 13.14
CA LEU A 141 -9.01 -21.47 12.91
C LEU A 141 -7.98 -20.75 13.79
N PHE A 142 -8.39 -19.65 14.44
CA PHE A 142 -7.65 -18.94 15.50
C PHE A 142 -7.13 -19.88 16.60
N ASN A 143 -7.82 -20.98 16.88
CA ASN A 143 -7.48 -21.92 17.95
C ASN A 143 -6.63 -23.13 17.53
N CYS A 144 -6.38 -23.37 16.23
CA CYS A 144 -5.84 -24.65 15.76
C CYS A 144 -4.51 -24.62 15.00
N PHE A 145 -3.99 -23.45 14.60
CA PHE A 145 -2.89 -23.36 13.62
C PHE A 145 -1.52 -22.94 14.21
N LEU A 146 -1.20 -23.33 15.45
CA LEU A 146 0.12 -23.07 16.06
C LEU A 146 1.20 -24.12 15.76
N ASP A 147 0.88 -25.32 15.24
CA ASP A 147 1.84 -26.43 15.35
C ASP A 147 2.57 -26.92 14.08
N HIS A 148 2.13 -26.70 12.84
CA HIS A 148 2.87 -27.23 11.69
C HIS A 148 2.64 -26.47 10.37
N VAL A 149 3.66 -25.77 9.83
CA VAL A 149 4.36 -26.05 8.55
C VAL A 149 5.45 -24.99 8.33
N MET A 150 6.71 -25.43 8.44
CA MET A 150 7.89 -24.74 7.89
C MET A 150 7.95 -24.99 6.38
N SER A 151 8.23 -23.96 5.57
CA SER A 151 8.52 -23.98 4.10
C SER A 151 7.43 -23.60 3.08
N ILE A 152 6.37 -22.88 3.48
CA ILE A 152 5.43 -22.22 2.56
C ILE A 152 5.55 -20.69 2.72
N ASP A 153 5.58 -19.94 1.61
CA ASP A 153 5.71 -18.48 1.63
C ASP A 153 4.47 -17.87 2.29
N PHE A 154 4.68 -17.01 3.28
CA PHE A 154 3.69 -16.38 4.17
C PHE A 154 2.51 -15.65 3.50
N PHE A 155 2.68 -15.24 2.23
CA PHE A 155 1.58 -14.70 1.41
C PHE A 155 0.55 -15.78 1.08
N ASP A 156 0.99 -17.03 0.91
CA ASP A 156 0.11 -18.17 0.72
C ASP A 156 -0.83 -18.30 1.93
N ILE A 157 -0.40 -18.00 3.16
CA ILE A 157 -1.25 -18.10 4.36
C ILE A 157 -2.40 -17.07 4.33
N CYS A 158 -2.12 -15.78 4.07
CA CYS A 158 -3.14 -14.73 3.97
C CYS A 158 -4.15 -14.99 2.84
N VAL A 159 -3.68 -15.40 1.66
CA VAL A 159 -4.55 -15.68 0.51
C VAL A 159 -5.27 -17.02 0.67
N PHE A 160 -4.68 -18.01 1.36
CA PHE A 160 -5.30 -19.30 1.69
C PHE A 160 -6.39 -19.17 2.75
N PHE A 161 -6.25 -18.26 3.72
CA PHE A 161 -7.31 -17.97 4.69
C PHE A 161 -8.51 -17.25 4.05
N GLU A 162 -8.31 -16.53 2.95
CA GLU A 162 -9.41 -15.96 2.18
C GLU A 162 -9.91 -16.92 1.07
N SER A 163 -9.09 -17.80 0.49
CA SER A 163 -9.50 -18.63 -0.66
C SER A 163 -9.27 -20.14 -0.43
N PRO A 164 -10.33 -20.98 -0.44
CA PRO A 164 -10.20 -22.42 -0.19
C PRO A 164 -9.57 -23.22 -1.35
N ARG A 165 -9.01 -22.60 -2.41
CA ARG A 165 -8.45 -23.32 -3.58
C ARG A 165 -7.08 -22.84 -4.02
N ARG A 166 -6.15 -23.80 -4.08
CA ARG A 166 -4.73 -23.62 -4.42
C ARG A 166 -4.44 -23.12 -5.85
N GLU A 167 -5.34 -23.30 -6.81
CA GLU A 167 -5.11 -22.94 -8.22
C GLU A 167 -5.30 -21.43 -8.50
N MET A 168 -6.03 -20.72 -7.63
CA MET A 168 -6.24 -19.27 -7.70
C MET A 168 -5.08 -18.46 -7.09
N LEU A 169 -4.18 -19.13 -6.36
CA LEU A 169 -3.05 -18.55 -5.62
C LEU A 169 -1.93 -18.01 -6.53
N ILE A 170 -1.84 -18.47 -7.78
CA ILE A 170 -0.70 -18.17 -8.66
C ILE A 170 -0.88 -16.82 -9.37
N GLU A 171 -2.11 -16.36 -9.60
CA GLU A 171 -2.36 -15.12 -10.33
C GLU A 171 -2.22 -13.85 -9.46
N ASP A 172 -2.55 -13.91 -8.16
CA ASP A 172 -2.38 -12.80 -7.22
C ASP A 172 -0.94 -12.64 -6.68
N LYS A 173 -0.15 -13.70 -6.80
CA LYS A 173 1.26 -13.81 -6.38
C LYS A 173 2.19 -12.80 -7.06
N GLU A 174 1.97 -12.51 -8.34
CA GLU A 174 2.80 -11.61 -9.17
C GLU A 174 2.36 -10.14 -9.11
N ILE A 175 1.20 -9.86 -8.51
CA ILE A 175 0.50 -8.59 -8.69
C ILE A 175 1.14 -7.49 -7.84
N SER A 176 1.13 -7.59 -6.51
CA SER A 176 1.56 -6.47 -5.67
C SER A 176 3.09 -6.29 -5.58
N SER A 177 3.88 -7.39 -5.59
CA SER A 177 5.36 -7.32 -5.54
C SER A 177 5.95 -6.71 -6.80
N ASP A 178 5.48 -7.14 -7.97
CA ASP A 178 6.04 -6.66 -9.23
C ASP A 178 5.65 -5.20 -9.48
N PHE A 179 4.47 -4.78 -8.99
CA PHE A 179 4.11 -3.36 -8.99
C PHE A 179 5.06 -2.56 -8.11
N LEU A 180 5.32 -3.00 -6.87
CA LEU A 180 6.24 -2.30 -5.97
C LEU A 180 7.65 -2.22 -6.56
N GLU A 181 8.15 -3.30 -7.18
CA GLU A 181 9.41 -3.28 -7.91
C GLU A 181 9.40 -2.31 -9.09
N SER A 182 8.31 -2.31 -9.89
CA SER A 182 8.17 -1.41 -11.03
C SER A 182 8.12 0.05 -10.58
N LEU A 183 7.43 0.32 -9.48
CA LEU A 183 7.36 1.63 -8.83
C LEU A 183 8.75 2.08 -8.40
N TRP A 184 9.51 1.22 -7.72
CA TRP A 184 10.89 1.48 -7.34
C TRP A 184 11.78 1.74 -8.56
N ARG A 185 11.65 0.94 -9.63
CA ARG A 185 12.40 1.16 -10.88
C ARG A 185 12.04 2.50 -11.52
N ASP A 186 10.78 2.90 -11.53
CA ASP A 186 10.35 4.18 -12.10
C ASP A 186 10.86 5.38 -11.28
N ILE A 187 10.92 5.24 -9.95
CA ILE A 187 11.56 6.19 -9.03
C ILE A 187 13.08 6.25 -9.28
N ASP A 188 13.74 5.10 -9.36
CA ASP A 188 15.21 4.99 -9.47
C ASP A 188 15.75 5.49 -10.80
N LEU A 189 15.02 5.22 -11.88
CA LEU A 189 15.31 5.76 -13.21
C LEU A 189 14.93 7.24 -13.34
N ASN A 190 14.37 7.85 -12.29
CA ASN A 190 13.96 9.24 -12.23
C ASN A 190 13.02 9.63 -13.39
N ARG A 191 12.20 8.67 -13.86
CA ARG A 191 11.35 8.82 -15.06
C ARG A 191 10.28 9.90 -14.88
N LEU A 192 9.85 10.09 -13.63
CA LEU A 192 8.76 10.99 -13.27
C LEU A 192 9.27 12.33 -12.69
N HIS A 193 10.50 12.39 -12.20
CA HIS A 193 11.11 13.58 -11.63
C HIS A 193 11.95 14.33 -12.68
N LYS A 194 11.28 14.94 -13.66
CA LYS A 194 11.97 15.73 -14.71
C LYS A 194 12.67 16.98 -14.16
N ASP A 195 12.25 17.45 -12.98
CA ASP A 195 12.78 18.62 -12.31
C ASP A 195 12.91 18.32 -10.80
N PRO A 196 14.13 18.19 -10.25
CA PRO A 196 14.38 17.90 -8.83
C PRO A 196 13.87 18.95 -7.86
N CYS A 197 13.59 20.18 -8.32
CA CYS A 197 13.10 21.27 -7.46
C CYS A 197 11.62 21.12 -7.09
N ARG A 198 10.88 20.23 -7.76
CA ARG A 198 9.45 20.05 -7.54
C ARG A 198 9.14 18.92 -6.58
N ASP A 199 8.24 19.16 -5.64
CA ASP A 199 7.67 18.11 -4.79
C ASP A 199 6.91 17.08 -5.67
N LEU A 200 7.47 15.89 -5.88
CA LEU A 200 6.80 14.79 -6.56
C LEU A 200 5.86 14.06 -5.60
N ASN A 201 4.61 13.84 -6.02
CA ASN A 201 3.61 13.07 -5.30
C ASN A 201 3.10 11.95 -6.22
N LEU A 202 3.07 10.73 -5.72
CA LEU A 202 2.48 9.58 -6.41
C LEU A 202 1.12 9.30 -5.80
N MET A 203 0.10 9.12 -6.62
CA MET A 203 -1.25 8.77 -6.16
C MET A 203 -1.65 7.44 -6.78
N ILE A 204 -2.02 6.47 -5.94
CA ILE A 204 -2.36 5.10 -6.31
C ILE A 204 -3.84 4.90 -5.99
N ILE A 205 -4.68 4.83 -7.01
CA ILE A 205 -6.13 4.66 -6.86
C ILE A 205 -6.46 3.18 -7.08
N SER A 206 -6.88 2.53 -6.01
CA SER A 206 -6.95 1.08 -5.90
C SER A 206 -8.18 0.66 -5.06
N HIS A 207 -8.12 -0.55 -4.51
CA HIS A 207 -9.18 -1.18 -3.73
C HIS A 207 -8.72 -1.46 -2.29
N GLY A 208 -9.63 -1.97 -1.46
CA GLY A 208 -9.38 -2.10 -0.02
C GLY A 208 -8.23 -3.05 0.31
N LEU A 209 -8.35 -4.30 -0.15
CA LEU A 209 -7.34 -5.33 0.11
C LEU A 209 -6.00 -5.00 -0.53
N ALA A 210 -6.01 -4.59 -1.81
CA ALA A 210 -4.81 -4.18 -2.52
C ALA A 210 -4.04 -3.05 -1.80
N SER A 211 -4.76 -2.10 -1.19
CA SER A 211 -4.15 -1.01 -0.40
C SER A 211 -3.48 -1.53 0.89
N ARG A 212 -4.14 -2.45 1.62
CA ARG A 212 -3.56 -3.05 2.83
C ARG A 212 -2.32 -3.88 2.49
N VAL A 213 -2.37 -4.68 1.42
CA VAL A 213 -1.23 -5.51 0.98
C VAL A 213 -0.06 -4.62 0.57
N PHE A 214 -0.32 -3.51 -0.12
CA PHE A 214 0.71 -2.53 -0.44
C PHE A 214 1.39 -1.98 0.82
N LEU A 215 0.62 -1.58 1.83
CA LEU A 215 1.15 -1.05 3.09
C LEU A 215 1.94 -2.11 3.87
N MET A 216 1.42 -3.33 3.96
CA MET A 216 2.11 -4.46 4.59
C MET A 216 3.48 -4.71 3.93
N LYS A 217 3.52 -4.80 2.59
CA LYS A 217 4.78 -5.00 1.86
C LYS A 217 5.73 -3.82 2.00
N TRP A 218 5.21 -2.59 2.02
CA TRP A 218 6.04 -1.40 2.17
C TRP A 218 6.69 -1.31 3.55
N PHE A 219 5.91 -1.49 4.62
CA PHE A 219 6.37 -1.36 5.99
C PHE A 219 6.92 -2.65 6.59
N LYS A 220 6.81 -3.76 5.87
CA LYS A 220 7.23 -5.11 6.28
C LYS A 220 6.50 -5.56 7.55
N TRP A 221 5.19 -5.29 7.61
CA TRP A 221 4.36 -5.75 8.72
C TRP A 221 4.16 -7.27 8.69
N THR A 222 3.97 -7.89 9.85
CA THR A 222 3.67 -9.33 9.97
C THR A 222 2.27 -9.67 9.49
N VAL A 223 1.92 -10.97 9.36
CA VAL A 223 0.53 -11.33 9.05
C VAL A 223 -0.37 -11.02 10.22
N GLU A 224 0.06 -11.22 11.46
CA GLU A 224 -0.75 -10.89 12.63
C GLU A 224 -1.11 -9.40 12.59
N GLN A 225 -0.12 -8.54 12.38
CA GLN A 225 -0.34 -7.11 12.19
C GLN A 225 -1.27 -6.81 11.02
N PHE A 226 -1.09 -7.47 9.87
CA PHE A 226 -1.93 -7.27 8.69
C PHE A 226 -3.39 -7.73 8.90
N GLU A 227 -3.61 -8.83 9.62
CA GLU A 227 -4.92 -9.41 9.87
C GLU A 227 -5.81 -8.52 10.73
N PHE A 228 -5.20 -7.75 11.65
CA PHE A 228 -5.89 -6.75 12.45
C PHE A 228 -6.21 -5.47 11.69
N LEU A 229 -5.62 -5.24 10.50
CA LEU A 229 -5.90 -4.04 9.72
C LEU A 229 -7.32 -4.05 9.16
N ASN A 230 -8.02 -2.94 9.35
CA ASN A 230 -9.31 -2.69 8.74
C ASN A 230 -9.15 -2.26 7.27
N ASN A 231 -10.12 -2.66 6.45
CA ASN A 231 -10.22 -2.18 5.08
C ASN A 231 -10.50 -0.66 5.10
N PRO A 232 -9.77 0.15 4.30
CA PRO A 232 -10.05 1.58 4.19
C PRO A 232 -11.51 1.82 3.79
N GLU A 233 -12.15 2.88 4.26
CA GLU A 233 -13.47 3.28 3.79
C GLU A 233 -13.47 3.78 2.33
N ASN A 234 -14.65 3.97 1.74
CA ASN A 234 -14.76 4.47 0.37
C ASN A 234 -14.16 5.89 0.25
N CYS A 235 -13.28 6.09 -0.73
CA CYS A 235 -12.48 7.31 -0.88
C CYS A 235 -11.57 7.68 0.30
N GLU A 236 -11.36 6.79 1.27
CA GLU A 236 -10.33 6.96 2.30
C GLU A 236 -8.94 7.05 1.64
N CYS A 237 -8.12 7.95 2.18
CA CYS A 237 -6.79 8.26 1.68
C CYS A 237 -5.73 7.96 2.74
N ARG A 238 -4.81 7.05 2.45
CA ARG A 238 -3.64 6.77 3.30
C ARG A 238 -2.40 7.41 2.69
N VAL A 239 -1.97 8.50 3.30
CA VAL A 239 -0.81 9.30 2.89
C VAL A 239 0.46 8.81 3.58
N MET A 240 1.43 8.39 2.79
CA MET A 240 2.79 8.12 3.24
C MET A 240 3.68 9.28 2.81
N GLU A 241 4.32 9.96 3.76
CA GLU A 241 5.24 11.08 3.49
C GLU A 241 6.67 10.72 3.86
N LEU A 242 7.61 11.14 3.01
CA LEU A 242 9.03 10.90 3.21
C LEU A 242 9.54 11.76 4.39
N GLY A 243 9.96 11.09 5.44
CA GLY A 243 10.59 11.71 6.61
C GLY A 243 11.98 12.24 6.34
N GLN A 244 12.53 12.98 7.30
CA GLN A 244 13.86 13.58 7.21
C GLN A 244 14.97 12.52 7.19
N GLY A 245 14.70 11.35 7.79
CA GLY A 245 15.60 10.20 7.83
C GLY A 245 15.63 9.36 6.54
N GLY A 246 14.81 9.71 5.54
CA GLY A 246 14.78 9.03 4.24
C GLY A 246 13.85 7.82 4.16
N GLU A 247 13.02 7.61 5.19
CA GLU A 247 11.99 6.57 5.24
C GLU A 247 10.59 7.20 5.15
N TYR A 248 9.62 6.46 4.61
CA TYR A 248 8.23 6.93 4.58
C TYR A 248 7.54 6.65 5.90
N SER A 249 6.61 7.52 6.29
CA SER A 249 5.81 7.39 7.49
C SER A 249 4.35 7.79 7.23
N LEU A 250 3.43 7.07 7.87
CA LEU A 250 2.01 7.45 7.98
C LEU A 250 1.80 8.55 9.03
N ALA A 251 2.56 8.54 10.12
CA ALA A 251 2.40 9.45 11.26
C ALA A 251 2.70 10.94 10.96
N MET A 252 3.14 11.25 9.74
CA MET A 252 3.31 12.63 9.26
C MET A 252 1.99 13.33 8.92
N ASN A 253 0.97 12.57 8.51
CA ASN A 253 -0.29 13.12 8.01
C ASN A 253 -1.53 12.53 8.69
N HIS A 254 -1.36 11.53 9.57
CA HIS A 254 -2.44 10.85 10.28
C HIS A 254 -2.17 10.83 11.78
N THR A 255 -3.23 10.94 12.57
CA THR A 255 -3.13 10.88 14.04
C THR A 255 -3.02 9.45 14.54
N ASP A 256 -2.65 9.30 15.82
CA ASP A 256 -2.59 8.00 16.47
C ASP A 256 -3.98 7.35 16.50
N GLU A 257 -5.02 8.13 16.76
CA GLU A 257 -6.40 7.67 16.81
C GLU A 257 -6.85 7.11 15.46
N GLU A 258 -6.58 7.82 14.36
CA GLU A 258 -6.89 7.33 13.00
C GLU A 258 -6.16 6.02 12.70
N MET A 259 -4.87 5.93 13.05
CA MET A 259 -4.09 4.70 12.84
C MET A 259 -4.60 3.52 13.71
N LEU A 260 -5.02 3.79 14.94
CA LEU A 260 -5.64 2.78 15.81
C LEU A 260 -6.98 2.30 15.24
N GLU A 261 -7.80 3.21 14.71
CA GLU A 261 -9.07 2.87 14.04
C GLU A 261 -8.83 2.00 12.79
N TRP A 262 -7.71 2.17 12.11
CA TRP A 262 -7.30 1.29 11.00
C TRP A 262 -6.78 -0.07 11.46
N GLY A 263 -6.65 -0.30 12.77
CA GLY A 263 -6.17 -1.55 13.34
C GLY A 263 -4.66 -1.65 13.50
N LEU A 264 -3.91 -0.53 13.42
CA LEU A 264 -2.49 -0.56 13.74
C LEU A 264 -2.30 -0.76 15.25
N SER A 265 -1.38 -1.65 15.63
CA SER A 265 -1.01 -1.80 17.04
C SER A 265 -0.20 -0.58 17.54
N PRO A 266 -0.13 -0.35 18.86
CA PRO A 266 0.72 0.70 19.43
C PRO A 266 2.17 0.65 18.96
N ASP A 267 2.72 -0.56 18.80
CA ASP A 267 4.09 -0.76 18.32
C ASP A 267 4.25 -0.35 16.84
N MET A 268 3.26 -0.66 15.99
CA MET A 268 3.26 -0.22 14.60
C MET A 268 3.22 1.31 14.52
N ILE A 269 2.41 1.96 15.36
CA ILE A 269 2.32 3.42 15.42
C ILE A 269 3.65 4.03 15.89
N GLN A 270 4.29 3.42 16.90
CA GLN A 270 5.59 3.86 17.38
C GLN A 270 6.67 3.73 16.30
N ASP A 271 6.66 2.65 15.50
CA ASP A 271 7.51 2.50 14.32
C ASP A 271 7.23 3.59 13.28
N GLN A 272 5.96 3.90 12.98
CA GLN A 272 5.61 4.99 12.07
C GLN A 272 6.15 6.35 12.55
N LYS A 273 6.05 6.65 13.85
CA LYS A 273 6.61 7.88 14.42
C LYS A 273 8.13 7.92 14.33
N TRP A 274 8.80 6.80 14.61
CA TRP A 274 10.25 6.72 14.50
C TRP A 274 10.73 6.99 13.07
N ARG A 275 10.05 6.46 12.05
CA ARG A 275 10.39 6.67 10.62
C ARG A 275 10.39 8.13 10.17
N ILE A 276 9.77 9.04 10.93
CA ILE A 276 9.79 10.48 10.61
C ILE A 276 11.22 11.04 10.63
N THR A 277 12.04 10.60 11.60
CA THR A 277 13.40 11.12 11.83
C THR A 277 14.48 10.05 11.75
N GLY A 278 14.12 8.77 11.93
CA GLY A 278 15.03 7.63 11.96
C GLY A 278 15.77 7.46 10.64
N LYS A 279 17.09 7.29 10.71
CA LYS A 279 17.90 7.03 9.52
C LYS A 279 17.71 5.59 9.07
N LYS A 280 17.68 5.39 7.75
CA LYS A 280 17.56 4.08 7.12
C LYS A 280 18.58 3.04 7.60
N THR A 281 19.78 3.46 8.00
CA THR A 281 20.85 2.59 8.50
C THR A 281 20.56 1.99 9.87
N ASP A 282 19.68 2.62 10.64
CA ASP A 282 19.47 2.32 12.06
C ASP A 282 18.22 1.46 12.26
N TRP A 283 17.67 0.91 11.15
CA TRP A 283 16.40 0.18 11.15
C TRP A 283 16.46 -1.12 11.98
N ASN A 284 17.54 -1.90 11.88
CA ASN A 284 17.70 -3.14 12.65
C ASN A 284 17.80 -2.86 14.17
N ASP A 285 18.36 -1.72 14.56
CA ASP A 285 18.54 -1.35 15.96
C ASP A 285 17.23 -0.90 16.63
N HIS A 286 16.22 -0.53 15.83
CA HIS A 286 14.95 0.02 16.32
C HIS A 286 13.71 -0.84 16.02
N CYS A 287 13.69 -1.57 14.89
CA CYS A 287 12.69 -2.61 14.61
C CYS A 287 13.00 -3.87 15.43
N THR A 288 12.96 -3.70 16.75
CA THR A 288 13.29 -4.75 17.72
C THR A 288 12.29 -5.89 17.70
N TRP A 289 11.04 -5.69 17.26
CA TRP A 289 10.01 -6.73 17.35
C TRP A 289 10.32 -7.98 16.50
N TYR A 290 10.95 -7.85 15.32
CA TYR A 290 11.36 -9.02 14.51
C TYR A 290 12.58 -9.75 15.08
N LEU A 291 13.49 -9.05 15.77
CA LEU A 291 14.65 -9.67 16.40
C LEU A 291 14.25 -10.29 17.75
N ARG A 292 13.54 -9.51 18.57
CA ARG A 292 13.02 -9.91 19.89
C ARG A 292 12.10 -11.12 19.81
N SER A 293 11.15 -11.13 18.88
CA SER A 293 10.20 -12.24 18.75
C SER A 293 10.84 -13.59 18.40
N PHE A 294 12.07 -13.63 17.88
CA PHE A 294 12.75 -14.87 17.49
C PHE A 294 13.99 -15.17 18.32
N PHE A 295 14.61 -14.16 18.93
CA PHE A 295 15.90 -14.27 19.58
C PHE A 295 15.92 -13.72 21.02
N ASP A 296 14.79 -13.32 21.61
CA ASP A 296 14.73 -12.93 23.03
C ASP A 296 15.11 -14.07 23.98
N GLU A 297 15.00 -15.34 23.54
CA GLU A 297 15.41 -16.54 24.29
C GLU A 297 16.85 -16.98 23.99
N LEU A 298 17.57 -16.31 23.08
CA LEU A 298 19.01 -16.53 22.95
C LEU A 298 19.69 -15.79 24.10
N ASP A 299 19.96 -16.52 25.18
CA ASP A 299 20.83 -16.06 26.26
C ASP A 299 22.12 -15.46 25.67
N SER A 300 22.55 -14.34 26.22
CA SER A 300 23.80 -13.65 25.89
C SER A 300 25.03 -14.42 26.40
N GLU A 301 25.07 -15.73 26.18
CA GLU A 301 26.23 -16.58 26.41
C GLU A 301 26.81 -16.91 25.04
N ASP A 302 27.58 -15.98 24.48
CA ASP A 302 28.85 -16.25 23.81
C ASP A 302 29.32 -15.01 23.03
N ASP A 303 30.29 -14.30 23.62
CA ASP A 303 31.48 -13.79 22.93
C ASP A 303 32.47 -13.34 24.02
N VAL A 304 32.96 -14.29 24.80
CA VAL A 304 34.22 -14.08 25.52
C VAL A 304 35.33 -14.20 24.47
N GLU A 305 35.73 -13.08 23.89
CA GLU A 305 37.00 -13.00 23.15
C GLU A 305 38.11 -13.53 24.06
N SER A 306 38.59 -14.72 23.72
CA SER A 306 39.76 -15.32 24.34
C SER A 306 41.00 -14.56 23.86
N ASN A 307 41.47 -13.64 24.70
CA ASN A 307 42.83 -13.07 24.58
C ASN A 307 43.89 -14.09 25.00
#